data_AF-K1STB1-F1
#
_entry.id   AF-K1STB1-F1
#
_cell.length_a   1.000
_cell.length_b   1.000
_cell.length_c   1.000
_cell.angle_alpha   90.00
_cell.angle_beta   90.00
_cell.angle_gamma   90.00
#
_symmetry.space_group_name_H-M   'P 1'
#
loop_
_entity.id
_entity.type
_entity.pdbx_description
1 polymer ?
#
loop_
_entity_poly.entity_id
_entity_poly.type
_entity_poly.pdbx_seq_one_letter_code
_entity_poly.pdbx_strand_id
1 'polypeptide(L)' 'MSQHRHDTDIQELKTYFTSVIDWISGVFSDVESEMRGIEWGRLFETYHNQPYDPVEAG' A
#
# COMPACT_ATOMS: atom_id res chain seq x y z
N MET A 1 11.01 11.61 2.21
CA MET A 1 10.47 12.54 3.24
C MET A 1 11.23 13.87 3.35
N SER A 2 12.57 13.91 3.42
CA SER A 2 13.31 15.20 3.53
C SER A 2 13.22 16.10 2.28
N GLN A 3 12.99 15.53 1.10
CA GLN A 3 12.90 16.30 -0.16
C GLN A 3 11.54 17.01 -0.30
N HIS A 4 10.45 16.35 0.09
CA HIS A 4 9.08 16.90 0.08
C HIS A 4 8.77 17.84 1.26
N ARG A 5 9.75 18.15 2.13
CA ARG A 5 9.56 19.03 3.29
C ARG A 5 9.16 20.47 2.90
N HIS A 6 9.52 20.89 1.69
CA HIS A 6 9.24 22.22 1.17
C HIS A 6 8.00 22.25 0.25
N ASP A 7 7.36 21.11 0.03
CA ASP A 7 6.14 21.06 -0.76
C ASP A 7 5.03 21.79 0.00
N THR A 8 4.36 22.70 -0.70
CA THR A 8 3.29 23.53 -0.12
C THR A 8 2.00 22.74 0.10
N ASP A 9 1.94 21.50 -0.39
CA ASP A 9 0.80 20.61 -0.23
C ASP A 9 1.26 19.16 0.01
N ILE A 10 0.50 18.45 0.83
CA ILE A 10 0.70 17.05 1.19
C ILE A 10 -0.07 16.10 0.27
N GLN A 11 -0.66 16.58 -0.83
CA GLN A 11 -1.45 15.74 -1.74
C GLN A 11 -0.69 14.51 -2.20
N GLU A 12 0.55 14.64 -2.66
CA GLU A 12 1.32 13.50 -3.16
C GLU A 12 1.53 12.43 -2.08
N LEU A 13 1.87 12.88 -0.87
CA LEU A 13 2.02 12.03 0.31
C LEU A 13 0.71 11.33 0.68
N LYS A 14 -0.40 12.08 0.69
CA LYS A 14 -1.74 11.51 0.93
C LYS A 14 -2.10 10.48 -0.12
N THR A 15 -1.96 10.83 -1.39
CA THR A 15 -2.27 9.95 -2.52
C THR A 15 -1.47 8.66 -2.43
N TYR A 16 -0.16 8.73 -2.19
CA TYR A 16 0.67 7.53 -2.03
C TYR A 16 0.17 6.61 -0.92
N PHE A 17 -0.03 7.12 0.30
CA PHE A 17 -0.47 6.29 1.41
C PHE A 17 -1.90 5.76 1.22
N THR A 18 -2.80 6.54 0.62
CA THR A 18 -4.13 6.06 0.23
C THR A 18 -4.02 4.90 -0.76
N SER A 19 -3.20 5.03 -1.81
CA SER A 19 -3.01 3.95 -2.79
C SER A 19 -2.44 2.67 -2.17
N VAL A 20 -1.51 2.79 -1.22
CA VAL A 20 -0.98 1.64 -0.47
C VAL A 20 -2.11 0.96 0.32
N ILE A 21 -2.94 1.73 1.03
CA ILE A 21 -4.05 1.20 1.86
C ILE A 21 -5.11 0.54 0.97
N ASP A 22 -5.49 1.18 -0.13
CA ASP A 22 -6.50 0.68 -1.06
C ASP A 22 -6.04 -0.65 -1.70
N TRP A 23 -4.76 -0.73 -2.09
CA TRP A 23 -4.18 -1.96 -2.62
C TRP A 23 -4.23 -3.11 -1.60
N ILE A 24 -3.79 -2.86 -0.36
CA ILE A 24 -3.84 -3.89 0.71
C ILE A 24 -5.28 -4.35 0.92
N SER A 25 -6.23 -3.42 0.98
CA SER A 25 -7.66 -3.72 1.20
C SER A 25 -8.31 -4.45 0.03
N GLY A 26 -7.76 -4.31 -1.19
CA GLY A 26 -8.19 -5.07 -2.36
C GLY A 26 -7.60 -6.48 -2.43
N VAL A 27 -6.38 -6.68 -1.89
CA VAL A 27 -5.70 -7.99 -1.89
C VAL A 27 -6.15 -8.87 -0.72
N PHE A 28 -6.34 -8.29 0.47
CA PHE A 28 -6.69 -9.02 1.69
C PHE A 28 -8.10 -8.67 2.13
N SER A 29 -8.95 -9.69 2.30
CA SER A 29 -10.33 -9.54 2.76
C SER A 29 -10.46 -9.32 4.27
N ASP A 30 -9.42 -9.61 5.04
CA ASP A 30 -9.38 -9.44 6.50
C ASP A 30 -8.00 -8.96 6.97
N VAL A 31 -7.93 -8.45 8.19
CA VAL A 31 -6.72 -7.91 8.81
C VAL A 31 -6.29 -8.75 10.02
N GLU A 32 -5.09 -9.31 9.93
CA GLU A 32 -4.53 -10.14 11.00
C GLU A 32 -3.46 -9.41 11.82
N SER A 33 -3.20 -9.90 13.03
CA SER A 33 -2.27 -9.24 13.95
C SER A 33 -0.82 -9.18 13.44
N GLU A 34 -0.46 -10.15 12.62
CA GLU A 34 0.82 -10.39 11.96
C GLU A 34 1.07 -9.39 10.83
N MET A 35 0.03 -8.72 10.33
CA MET A 35 0.11 -7.68 9.30
C MET A 35 0.71 -6.37 9.84
N ARG A 36 0.85 -6.26 11.16
CA ARG A 36 1.47 -5.10 11.82
C ARG A 36 2.98 -5.14 11.67
N GLY A 37 3.56 -3.99 11.35
CA GLY A 37 5.02 -3.86 11.22
C GLY A 37 5.61 -4.40 9.92
N ILE A 38 4.77 -4.88 9.00
CA ILE A 38 5.18 -5.20 7.63
C ILE A 38 5.54 -3.90 6.90
N GLU A 39 6.60 -3.96 6.08
CA GLU A 39 7.01 -2.87 5.19
C GLU A 39 6.07 -2.74 3.99
N TRP A 40 4.82 -2.33 4.25
CA TRP A 40 3.75 -2.25 3.27
C TRP A 40 4.10 -1.38 2.05
N GLY A 41 4.83 -0.29 2.24
CA GLY A 41 5.30 0.54 1.12
C GLY A 41 6.24 -0.20 0.16
N ARG A 42 7.19 -0.99 0.70
CA ARG A 42 8.11 -1.81 -0.10
C ARG A 42 7.36 -2.88 -0.89
N LEU A 43 6.38 -3.53 -0.25
CA LEU A 43 5.55 -4.54 -0.91
C LEU A 43 4.68 -3.93 -1.99
N PHE A 44 4.05 -2.78 -1.71
CA PHE A 44 3.27 -2.03 -2.70
C PHE A 44 4.14 -1.74 -3.92
N GLU A 45 5.29 -1.09 -3.75
CA GLU A 45 6.21 -0.75 -4.85
C GLU A 45 6.65 -1.97 -5.68
N THR A 46 6.81 -3.13 -5.03
CA THR A 46 7.25 -4.36 -5.69
C THR A 46 6.12 -5.09 -6.44
N TYR A 47 4.90 -5.11 -5.89
CA TYR A 47 3.85 -6.05 -6.32
C TYR A 47 2.55 -5.41 -6.79
N HIS A 48 2.28 -4.12 -6.56
CA HIS A 48 0.98 -3.51 -6.91
C HIS A 48 0.62 -3.56 -8.40
N ASN A 49 1.61 -3.73 -9.27
CA ASN A 49 1.43 -3.87 -10.71
C ASN A 49 1.24 -5.33 -11.17
N GLN A 50 1.38 -6.30 -10.27
CA GLN A 50 1.13 -7.70 -10.57
C GLN A 50 -0.36 -7.99 -10.31
N PRO A 51 -1.14 -8.33 -11.34
CA PRO A 51 -2.53 -8.71 -11.15
C PRO A 51 -2.57 -10.00 -10.35
N TYR A 52 -3.16 -9.94 -9.15
CA TYR A 52 -3.50 -11.12 -8.36
C TYR A 52 -4.94 -11.52 -8.68
N ASP A 53 -5.16 -12.80 -9.00
CA ASP A 53 -6.49 -13.37 -9.03
C ASP A 53 -6.82 -13.89 -7.62
N PRO A 54 -7.69 -13.20 -6.85
CA PRO A 54 -8.01 -13.61 -5.49
C PRO A 54 -8.80 -14.93 -5.41
N VAL A 55 -9.24 -15.50 -6.54
CA VAL A 55 -10.05 -16.72 -6.61
C VAL A 55 -9.20 -18.00 -6.67
N GLU A 56 -7.94 -17.92 -7.09
CA GLU A 56 -7.08 -19.10 -7.34
C GLU A 56 -6.20 -19.50 -6.14
N ALA A 57 -6.64 -19.21 -4.92
CA ALA A 57 -6.02 -19.70 -3.68
C ALA A 57 -7.00 -20.63 -2.95
N GLY A 58 -7.29 -21.79 -3.55
CA GLY A 58 -8.18 -22.82 -3.00
C GLY A 58 -7.86 -24.20 -3.54
#